data_AF-A0A8B6E237-F1
#
_entry.id   AF-A0A8B6E237-F1
#
_cell.length_a   1.000
_cell.length_b   1.000
_cell.length_c   1.000
_cell.angle_alpha   90.00
_cell.angle_beta   90.00
_cell.angle_gamma   90.00
#
_symmetry.space_group_name_H-M   'P 1'
#
loop_
_entity.id
_entity.type
_entity.pdbx_description
1 polymer ?
#
loop_
_entity_poly.entity_id
_entity_poly.type
_entity_poly.pdbx_seq_one_letter_code
_entity_poly.pdbx_strand_id
1 'polypeptide(L)' 'MGISRDKWHKRRKTGGRMTQMRKKRKFELGRPPANTKLGTQRIHTVRTMGGNKKYRALRLDQGNFSWGSEATK' A
#
# COMPACT_ATOMS: atom_id res chain seq x y z
N MET A 1 5.58 13.81 8.63
CA MET A 1 4.99 12.45 8.67
C MET A 1 3.69 12.48 7.88
N GLY A 2 3.59 11.71 6.80
CA GLY A 2 2.52 11.85 5.80
C GLY A 2 1.21 11.16 6.17
N ILE A 3 0.72 10.33 5.24
CA ILE A 3 -0.45 9.48 5.42
C ILE A 3 -0.20 8.54 6.60
N SER A 4 -1.21 8.38 7.46
CA SER A 4 -1.15 7.52 8.65
C SER A 4 -2.29 6.52 8.63
N ARG A 5 -2.04 5.32 9.16
CA ARG A 5 -3.01 4.20 9.22
C ARG A 5 -3.72 4.11 10.56
N ASP A 6 -3.53 5.08 11.45
CA ASP A 6 -4.15 5.13 12.76
C ASP A 6 -5.63 5.54 12.69
N LYS A 7 -6.35 5.42 13.81
CA LYS A 7 -7.79 5.74 13.90
C LYS A 7 -8.10 7.01 14.68
N TRP A 8 -7.09 7.67 15.28
CA TRP A 8 -7.29 8.78 16.22
C TRP A 8 -7.91 10.01 15.56
N HIS A 9 -7.74 10.15 14.25
CA HIS A 9 -8.37 11.20 13.45
C HIS A 9 -9.85 10.92 13.10
N LYS A 10 -10.39 9.74 13.44
CA LYS A 10 -11.81 9.37 13.21
C LYS A 10 -12.64 9.56 14.48
N ARG A 11 -13.97 9.62 14.32
CA ARG A 11 -14.92 9.65 15.44
C ARG A 11 -15.11 8.26 16.05
N ARG A 12 -15.52 8.22 17.31
CA ARG A 12 -15.96 6.98 17.99
C ARG A 12 -17.26 6.47 17.37
N LYS A 13 -17.61 5.20 17.63
CA LYS A 13 -18.92 4.63 17.23
C LYS A 13 -20.10 5.44 17.79
N THR A 14 -19.94 6.05 18.96
CA THR A 14 -20.90 6.96 19.59
C THR A 14 -20.92 8.38 19.02
N GLY A 15 -20.11 8.68 17.98
CA GLY A 15 -20.02 10.01 17.37
C GLY A 15 -19.11 11.01 18.09
N GLY A 16 -18.65 10.70 19.30
CA GLY A 16 -17.73 11.54 20.07
C GLY A 16 -16.37 11.73 19.38
N ARG A 17 -15.80 12.95 19.50
CA ARG A 17 -14.46 13.27 19.00
C ARG A 17 -13.40 12.51 19.81
N MET A 18 -12.44 11.90 19.12
CA MET A 18 -11.33 11.20 19.77
C MET A 18 -10.18 12.19 20.01
N THR A 19 -9.71 12.29 21.25
CA THR A 19 -8.54 13.11 21.59
C THR A 19 -7.27 12.40 21.16
N GLN A 20 -6.33 13.16 20.62
CA GLN A 20 -5.10 12.62 20.08
C GLN A 20 -4.05 12.53 21.19
N MET A 21 -3.77 11.32 21.69
CA MET A 21 -2.83 11.10 22.81
C MET A 21 -1.36 11.31 22.43
N ARG A 22 -1.03 11.20 21.14
CA ARG A 22 0.35 11.26 20.65
C ARG A 22 0.45 11.80 19.23
N LYS A 23 1.64 12.26 18.86
CA LYS A 23 1.97 12.57 17.47
C LYS A 23 1.96 11.29 16.61
N LYS A 24 1.80 11.44 15.29
CA LYS A 24 1.90 10.32 14.32
C LYS A 24 3.20 9.54 14.54
N ARG A 25 3.21 8.23 14.27
CA ARG A 25 4.40 7.37 14.43
C ARG A 25 4.84 6.70 13.14
N LYS A 26 6.15 6.39 13.04
CA LYS A 26 6.76 5.80 11.83
C LYS A 26 6.18 4.43 11.47
N PHE A 27 5.76 3.64 12.46
CA PHE A 27 5.19 2.31 12.23
C PHE A 27 3.76 2.34 11.67
N GLU A 28 3.04 3.46 11.79
CA GLU A 28 1.70 3.68 11.21
C GLU A 28 1.77 4.32 9.82
N LEU A 29 2.96 4.49 9.24
CA LEU A 29 3.16 5.21 7.99
C LEU A 29 2.43 4.54 6.81
N GLY A 30 1.52 5.29 6.19
CA GLY A 30 0.97 5.00 4.88
C GLY A 30 1.87 5.50 3.75
N ARG A 31 1.67 4.98 2.55
CA ARG A 31 2.34 5.44 1.32
C ARG A 31 1.28 5.75 0.26
N PRO A 32 1.54 6.69 -0.66
CA PRO A 32 0.61 6.93 -1.77
C PRO A 32 0.43 5.65 -2.61
N PRO A 33 -0.76 5.45 -3.19
CA PRO A 33 -1.03 4.33 -4.08
C PRO A 33 -0.17 4.43 -5.35
N ALA A 34 0.02 3.29 -6.03
CA ALA A 34 0.84 3.21 -7.23
C ALA A 34 0.09 3.64 -8.50
N ASN A 35 -1.23 3.42 -8.55
CA ASN A 35 -2.10 3.68 -9.70
C ASN A 35 -1.49 3.20 -11.03
N THR A 36 -1.11 1.91 -11.06
CA THR A 36 -0.44 1.27 -12.19
C THR A 36 -1.26 1.42 -13.48
N LYS A 37 -0.60 1.76 -14.59
CA LYS A 37 -1.22 1.88 -15.93
C LYS A 37 -0.56 0.92 -16.93
N LEU A 38 -1.20 0.71 -18.08
CA LEU A 38 -0.57 0.00 -19.20
C LEU A 38 0.52 0.85 -19.84
N GLY A 39 1.60 0.21 -20.29
CA GLY A 39 2.68 0.84 -21.04
C GLY A 39 4.06 0.31 -20.65
N THR A 40 5.12 0.93 -21.16
CA THR A 40 6.50 0.46 -20.96
C THR A 40 6.85 0.25 -19.50
N GLN A 41 7.47 -0.90 -19.21
CA GLN A 41 7.79 -1.33 -17.86
C GLN A 41 8.51 -0.23 -17.06
N ARG A 42 7.91 0.15 -15.94
CA ARG A 42 8.49 1.12 -15.01
C ARG A 42 8.18 0.70 -13.58
N ILE A 43 9.22 0.31 -12.86
CA ILE A 43 9.14 -0.21 -11.49
C ILE A 43 10.01 0.65 -10.57
N HIS A 44 9.46 1.04 -9.43
CA HIS A 44 10.19 1.74 -8.36
C HIS A 44 10.37 0.82 -7.16
N THR A 45 11.62 0.69 -6.70
CA THR A 45 11.93 -0.10 -5.51
C THR A 45 11.68 0.73 -4.25
N VAL A 46 10.82 0.24 -3.36
CA VAL A 46 10.46 0.91 -2.12
C VAL A 46 10.97 0.12 -0.91
N ARG A 47 11.88 0.71 -0.13
CA ARG A 47 12.28 0.15 1.17
C ARG A 47 11.10 0.16 2.16
N THR A 48 10.85 -0.96 2.81
CA THR A 48 9.81 -1.13 3.83
C THR A 48 10.38 -1.43 5.22
N MET A 49 9.50 -1.58 6.22
CA MET A 49 9.90 -1.99 7.56
C MET A 49 10.58 -3.37 7.51
N GLY A 50 11.52 -3.61 8.42
CA GLY A 50 12.30 -4.86 8.45
C GLY A 50 13.36 -4.98 7.34
N GLY A 51 13.68 -3.90 6.61
CA GLY A 51 14.73 -3.92 5.58
C GLY A 51 14.30 -4.47 4.22
N ASN A 52 13.12 -5.07 4.13
CA ASN A 52 12.55 -5.60 2.89
C ASN A 52 12.36 -4.52 1.81
N LYS A 53 12.33 -4.96 0.55
CA LYS A 53 12.03 -4.14 -0.62
C LYS A 53 10.71 -4.60 -1.22
N LYS A 54 9.78 -3.66 -1.45
CA LYS A 54 8.58 -3.90 -2.26
C LYS A 54 8.73 -3.19 -3.59
N TYR A 55 8.47 -3.90 -4.68
CA TYR A 55 8.53 -3.36 -6.04
C TYR A 55 7.19 -2.74 -6.40
N ARG A 56 7.20 -1.44 -6.66
CA ARG A 56 6.01 -0.67 -7.03
C ARG A 56 6.00 -0.48 -8.54
N ALA A 57 5.16 -1.25 -9.23
CA ALA A 57 4.87 -1.02 -10.63
C ALA A 57 4.11 0.30 -10.81
N LEU A 58 4.55 1.13 -11.77
CA LEU A 58 3.81 2.30 -12.24
C LEU A 58 3.24 2.06 -13.65
N ARG A 59 4.00 1.34 -14.48
CA ARG A 59 3.56 0.87 -15.80
C ARG A 59 4.05 -0.54 -16.06
N LEU A 60 3.21 -1.37 -16.67
CA LEU A 60 3.53 -2.72 -17.14
C LEU A 60 2.78 -2.97 -18.46
N ASP A 61 3.42 -3.69 -19.37
CA ASP A 61 2.91 -4.11 -20.68
C ASP A 61 2.76 -5.63 -20.78
N GLN A 62 3.53 -6.38 -19.99
CA GLN A 62 3.52 -7.84 -19.95
C GLN A 62 3.11 -8.37 -18.56
N GLY A 63 2.60 -9.60 -18.55
CA GLY A 63 2.24 -10.35 -17.34
C GLY A 63 2.37 -11.85 -17.56
N ASN A 64 2.57 -12.61 -16.49
CA ASN A 64 2.51 -14.07 -16.55
C ASN A 64 1.05 -14.50 -16.33
N PHE A 65 0.45 -15.16 -17.32
CA PHE A 65 -0.92 -15.66 -17.29
C PHE A 65 -0.91 -17.17 -17.43
N SER A 66 -1.75 -17.86 -16.66
CA SER A 66 -1.83 -19.33 -16.66
C SER A 66 -3.28 -19.78 -16.77
N TRP A 67 -3.57 -20.75 -17.63
CA TRP A 67 -4.89 -21.38 -17.70
C TRP A 67 -5.04 -22.50 -16.68
N GLY A 68 -5.65 -22.16 -15.54
CA GLY A 68 -5.88 -23.12 -14.46
C GLY A 68 -6.78 -24.31 -14.85
N SER A 69 -7.63 -24.16 -15.88
CA SER A 69 -8.45 -25.25 -16.42
C SER A 69 -7.66 -26.29 -17.22
N GLU A 70 -6.53 -25.91 -17.80
CA GLU A 70 -5.68 -26.79 -18.60
C GLU A 70 -4.57 -27.46 -17.78
N ALA A 71 -4.42 -27.05 -16.51
CA ALA A 71 -3.54 -27.68 -15.54
C ALA A 71 -4.15 -29.01 -15.05
N THR A 72 -4.17 -30.00 -15.94
CA THR A 72 -4.58 -31.37 -15.61
C THR A 72 -3.38 -32.12 -15.01
N LYS A 73 -3.67 -32.92 -13.98
CA LYS A 73 -2.70 -33.57 -13.07
C LYS A 73 -1.77 -34.56 -13.76
#